data_AF-L0ET18-F1
#
_entry.id   AF-L0ET18-F1
#
_cell.length_a   1.000
_cell.length_b   1.000
_cell.length_c   1.000
_cell.angle_alpha   90.00
_cell.angle_beta   90.00
_cell.angle_gamma   90.00
#
_symmetry.space_group_name_H-M   'P 1'
#
loop_
_entity.id
_entity.type
_entity.pdbx_description
1 polymer ?
#
loop_
_entity_poly.entity_id
_entity_poly.type
_entity_poly.pdbx_seq_one_letter_code
_entity_poly.pdbx_strand_id
1 'polypeptide(L)' 'MVELKRKIHPCPECKKMSEYKYYPFCSERCRLLDLSRWFSGDYIIKLSTHEGGVDEDCKDIAL' A
#
# COMPACT_ATOMS: atom_id res chain seq x y z
N MET A 1 10.79 24.92 -6.79
CA MET A 1 9.91 23.92 -7.42
C MET A 1 10.67 22.60 -7.43
N VAL A 2 10.46 21.74 -6.43
CA VAL A 2 11.12 20.43 -6.40
C VAL A 2 10.42 19.58 -7.45
N GLU A 3 11.06 19.37 -8.59
CA GLU A 3 10.70 18.32 -9.53
C GLU A 3 10.84 16.99 -8.77
N LEU A 4 9.73 16.53 -8.19
CA LEU A 4 9.65 15.30 -7.41
C LEU A 4 9.72 14.12 -8.39
N LYS A 5 10.89 13.90 -9.00
CA LYS A 5 11.19 12.70 -9.77
C LYS A 5 11.14 11.52 -8.80
N ARG A 6 9.93 10.97 -8.63
CA ARG A 6 9.66 9.78 -7.83
C ARG A 6 10.58 8.68 -8.33
N LYS A 7 11.32 8.05 -7.41
CA LYS A 7 12.23 6.95 -7.73
C LYS A 7 11.42 5.83 -8.40
N ILE A 8 11.97 5.18 -9.41
CA ILE A 8 11.30 4.05 -10.06
C ILE A 8 11.36 2.87 -9.09
N HIS A 9 10.19 2.37 -8.71
CA HIS A 9 10.04 1.20 -7.84
C HIS A 9 9.50 0.00 -8.63
N PRO A 10 9.76 -1.24 -8.19
CA PRO A 10 9.11 -2.40 -8.76
C PRO A 10 7.60 -2.39 -8.44
N CYS A 11 6.79 -2.83 -9.41
CA CYS A 11 5.36 -2.96 -9.29
C CYS A 11 5.00 -3.89 -8.13
N PRO A 12 4.10 -3.50 -7.21
CA PRO A 12 3.74 -4.32 -6.06
C PRO A 12 3.03 -5.62 -6.46
N GLU A 13 2.30 -5.63 -7.58
CA GLU A 13 1.53 -6.79 -8.04
C GLU A 13 2.36 -7.84 -8.78
N CYS A 14 3.34 -7.42 -9.58
CA CYS A 14 4.06 -8.33 -10.51
C CYS A 14 5.58 -8.17 -10.52
N LYS A 15 6.14 -7.25 -9.71
CA LYS A 15 7.57 -6.98 -9.54
C LYS A 15 8.33 -6.47 -10.78
N LYS A 16 7.64 -6.21 -11.90
CA LYS A 16 8.23 -5.50 -13.05
C LYS A 16 8.48 -4.03 -12.72
N MET A 17 9.41 -3.38 -13.42
CA MET A 17 9.67 -1.95 -13.21
C MET A 17 8.40 -1.11 -13.49
N SER A 18 8.14 -0.12 -12.62
CA SER A 18 7.00 0.79 -12.80
C SER A 18 7.19 1.69 -14.02
N GLU A 19 6.06 2.02 -14.66
CA GLU A 19 6.02 2.98 -15.77
C GLU A 19 5.55 4.34 -15.24
N TYR A 20 6.09 5.44 -15.75
CA TYR A 20 5.76 6.79 -15.27
C TYR A 20 4.25 7.09 -15.35
N LYS A 21 3.58 6.61 -16.40
CA LYS A 21 2.14 6.80 -16.62
C LYS A 21 1.27 6.05 -15.60
N TYR A 22 1.73 4.90 -15.11
CA TYR A 22 0.97 4.01 -14.23
C TYR A 22 1.56 3.89 -12.82
N TYR A 23 2.53 4.74 -12.48
CA TYR A 23 3.24 4.70 -11.21
C TYR A 23 2.24 4.66 -10.03
N PRO A 24 2.39 3.73 -9.06
CA PRO A 24 3.53 2.83 -8.80
C PRO A 24 3.53 1.48 -9.55
N PHE A 25 2.64 1.28 -10.52
CA PHE A 25 2.49 0.02 -11.24
C PHE A 25 3.22 0.02 -12.59
N CYS A 26 3.38 -1.17 -13.17
CA CYS A 26 3.93 -1.32 -14.52
C CYS A 26 2.88 -1.14 -15.63
N SER A 27 1.58 -1.25 -15.32
CA SER A 27 0.51 -1.15 -16.33
C SER A 27 -0.86 -0.92 -15.71
N GLU A 28 -1.84 -0.53 -16.52
CA GLU A 28 -3.24 -0.40 -16.10
C GLU A 28 -3.82 -1.71 -15.53
N ARG A 29 -3.47 -2.85 -16.12
CA ARG A 29 -3.90 -4.16 -15.63
C ARG A 29 -3.49 -4.39 -14.17
N CYS A 30 -2.25 -4.08 -13.80
CA CYS A 30 -1.78 -4.23 -12.43
C CYS A 30 -2.47 -3.26 -11.47
N ARG A 31 -2.76 -2.02 -11.91
CA ARG A 31 -3.55 -1.07 -11.11
C ARG A 31 -4.95 -1.60 -10.81
N LEU A 32 -5.63 -2.21 -11.79
CA LEU A 32 -6.95 -2.79 -11.60
C LEU A 32 -6.92 -4.05 -10.72
N LEU A 33 -5.88 -4.86 -10.81
CA LEU A 33 -5.70 -6.03 -9.94
C LEU A 33 -5.51 -5.64 -8.47
N ASP A 34 -4.67 -4.64 -8.21
CA ASP A 34 -4.51 -4.06 -6.87
C ASP A 34 -5.87 -3.57 -6.36
N LEU A 35 -6.59 -2.78 -7.16
CA LEU A 35 -7.94 -2.30 -6.82
C LEU A 35 -8.91 -3.44 -6.48
N SER A 36 -8.90 -4.55 -7.22
CA SER A 36 -9.72 -5.72 -6.88
C SER A 36 -9.36 -6.31 -5.51
N ARG A 37 -8.07 -6.39 -5.15
CA ARG A 37 -7.65 -6.84 -3.81
C ARG A 37 -8.17 -5.91 -2.71
N TRP A 38 -8.22 -4.60 -2.98
CA TRP A 38 -8.78 -3.62 -2.05
C TRP A 38 -10.26 -3.89 -1.82
N PHE A 39 -11.02 -4.12 -2.88
CA PHE A 39 -12.45 -4.44 -2.77
C PHE A 39 -12.71 -5.81 -2.12
N SER A 40 -11.81 -6.77 -2.29
CA SER A 40 -11.90 -8.07 -1.60
C SER A 40 -11.62 -7.98 -0.10
N GLY A 41 -11.02 -6.88 0.38
CA GLY A 41 -10.59 -6.77 1.78
C GLY A 41 -9.34 -7.60 2.10
N ASP A 42 -8.52 -7.94 1.10
CA ASP A 42 -7.35 -8.81 1.27
C ASP A 42 -6.19 -8.13 2.01
N TYR A 43 -6.22 -6.81 2.17
CA TYR A 43 -5.18 -6.06 2.86
C TYR A 43 -5.40 -6.09 4.38
N ILE A 44 -4.54 -6.86 5.07
CA ILE A 44 -4.59 -7.02 6.53
C ILE A 44 -3.49 -6.16 7.16
N ILE A 45 -3.88 -5.28 8.08
CA ILE A 45 -2.94 -4.57 8.95
C ILE A 45 -2.62 -5.48 10.13
N LYS A 46 -1.35 -5.87 10.26
CA LYS A 46 -0.91 -6.64 11.43
C LYS A 46 -0.72 -5.69 12.60
N LEU A 47 -1.45 -5.90 13.69
CA LEU A 47 -1.18 -5.23 14.95
C LEU A 47 0.04 -5.92 15.60
N SER A 48 1.19 -5.27 15.57
CA SER A 48 2.33 -5.68 16.40
C SER A 48 2.09 -5.15 17.81
N THR A 49 1.84 -6.03 18.77
CA THR A 49 1.89 -5.68 20.20
C THR A 49 3.34 -5.30 20.51
N HIS A 50 3.64 -4.00 20.46
CA HIS A 50 4.89 -3.50 21.00
C HIS A 50 4.76 -3.55 22.51
N GLU A 51 5.54 -4.41 23.17
CA GLU A 51 5.67 -4.39 24.63
C GLU A 51 6.45 -3.13 25.01
N GLY A 52 5.78 -1.98 25.01
CA GLY A 52 6.41 -0.68 25.26
C GLY A 52 5.41 0.46 25.21
N GLY A 53 4.76 0.73 26.34
CA GLY A 53 3.96 1.92 26.58
C GLY A 53 2.49 1.76 26.15
N VAL A 54 1.59 1.87 27.11
CA VAL A 54 0.16 2.07 26.88
C VAL A 54 -0.06 3.55 26.58
N ASP A 55 -0.27 3.89 25.32
CA ASP A 55 -1.01 5.10 24.94
C ASP A 55 -2.50 4.75 24.87
N GLU A 56 -3.25 5.46 25.70
CA GLU A 56 -4.54 5.09 26.28
C GLU A 56 -5.74 5.41 25.35
N ASP A 57 -5.59 5.32 24.02
CA ASP A 57 -6.59 5.86 23.07
C ASP A 57 -7.05 4.92 21.94
N CYS A 58 -6.74 3.61 21.98
CA CYS A 58 -7.27 2.63 21.02
C CYS A 58 -8.38 1.77 21.66
N LYS A 59 -9.42 2.40 22.22
CA LYS A 59 -10.62 1.68 22.72
C LYS A 59 -11.76 1.56 21.71
N ASP A 60 -11.65 2.15 20.52
CA ASP A 60 -12.78 2.24 19.58
C ASP A 60 -12.54 1.64 18.19
N ILE A 61 -11.66 0.64 18.05
CA ILE A 61 -11.72 -0.25 16.88
C ILE A 61 -12.44 -1.54 17.29
N ALA A 62 -13.66 -1.36 17.77
CA ALA A 62 -14.59 -2.46 18.00
C ALA A 62 -15.24 -2.87 16.67
N LEU A 63 -15.00 -4.10 16.24
CA LEU A 63 -16.02 -4.97 15.65
C LEU A 63 -15.85 -6.38 16.21
#